data_AF-A0A0D7CMB7-F1
#
_entry.id   AF-A0A0D7CMB7-F1
#
_cell.length_a   1.000
_cell.length_b   1.000
_cell.length_c   1.000
_cell.angle_alpha   90.00
_cell.angle_beta   90.00
_cell.angle_gamma   90.00
#
_symmetry.space_group_name_H-M   'P 1'
#
loop_
_entity.id
_entity.type
_entity.pdbx_description
1 polymer ?
#
loop_
_entity_poly.entity_id
_entity_poly.type
_entity_poly.pdbx_seq_one_letter_code
_entity_poly.pdbx_strand_id
1 'polypeptide(L)' 'MIASPVLRHRTWEEDMSSALWFAGDERFGGVVAIPGGQAPMFTKPRQWGPLESRRAKASTEELDRAQRAGIDTKKW' A
#
# COMPACT_ATOMS: atom_id res chain seq x y z
N MET A 1 -3.83 10.53 2.43
CA MET A 1 -2.64 9.69 2.24
C MET A 1 -1.45 10.62 2.09
N ILE A 2 -0.51 10.65 3.05
CA ILE A 2 0.69 11.49 2.97
C ILE A 2 1.76 10.67 2.26
N ALA A 3 2.00 10.98 0.97
CA ALA A 3 3.19 10.52 0.30
C ALA A 3 4.29 11.57 0.54
N SER A 4 5.15 11.33 1.52
CA SER A 4 6.34 12.16 1.73
C SER A 4 7.41 11.75 0.71
N PRO A 5 8.07 12.67 0.00
CA PRO A 5 9.12 12.34 -0.96
C PRO A 5 10.36 11.84 -0.22
N VAL A 6 10.42 10.53 -0.05
CA VAL A 6 11.46 9.80 0.68
C VAL A 6 12.87 10.02 0.11
N LEU A 7 12.98 10.39 -1.17
CA LEU A 7 14.25 10.46 -1.90
C LEU A 7 15.21 11.59 -1.47
N ARG A 8 14.91 12.37 -0.43
CA ARG A 8 15.79 13.46 0.06
C ARG A 8 16.23 13.37 1.52
N HIS A 9 15.78 12.38 2.29
CA HIS A 9 16.14 12.28 3.71
C HIS A 9 17.40 11.44 3.92
N ARG A 10 18.42 12.07 4.52
CA ARG A 10 19.69 11.45 4.94
C ARG A 10 19.52 10.44 6.09
N THR A 11 18.29 10.28 6.60
CA THR A 11 17.88 9.51 7.79
C THR A 11 16.92 8.36 7.48
N TRP A 12 16.83 7.92 6.21
CA TRP A 12 15.93 6.83 5.77
C TRP A 12 15.96 5.60 6.70
N GLU A 13 17.13 5.19 7.17
CA GLU A 13 17.28 4.05 8.08
C GLU A 13 16.68 4.30 9.47
N GLU A 14 16.89 5.50 10.05
CA GLU A 14 16.30 5.89 11.34
C GLU A 14 14.77 6.03 11.23
N ASP A 15 14.27 6.58 10.13
CA ASP A 15 12.83 6.76 9.90
C ASP A 15 12.13 5.40 9.63
N MET A 16 12.81 4.45 8.98
CA MET A 16 12.33 3.07 8.84
C MET A 16 12.23 2.34 10.19
N SER A 17 13.09 2.68 11.15
CA SER A 17 13.14 2.05 12.47
C SER A 17 12.12 2.59 13.47
N SER A 18 11.44 3.70 13.15
CA SER A 18 10.56 4.42 14.08
C SER A 18 9.10 4.55 13.62
N ALA A 19 8.81 4.27 12.35
CA ALA A 19 7.47 4.46 11.77
C ALA A 19 6.99 3.28 10.91
N LEU A 20 5.67 3.09 10.88
CA LEU A 20 5.00 2.16 9.97
C LEU A 20 5.02 2.72 8.54
N TRP A 21 5.46 1.91 7.58
CA TRP A 21 5.45 2.29 6.16
C TRP A 21 4.43 1.48 5.40
N PHE A 22 3.62 2.14 4.58
CA PHE A 22 2.67 1.50 3.68
C PHE A 22 2.90 1.97 2.25
N ALA A 23 3.03 1.02 1.32
CA ALA A 23 3.10 1.25 -0.10
C ALA A 23 1.97 0.48 -0.80
N GLY A 24 1.00 1.19 -1.35
CA GLY A 24 -0.14 0.59 -2.02
C GLY A 24 -1.30 1.55 -2.17
N ASP A 25 -2.48 0.99 -2.30
CA ASP A 25 -3.74 1.72 -2.44
C ASP A 25 -4.75 1.12 -1.48
N GLU A 26 -5.30 1.93 -0.57
CA GLU A 26 -6.23 1.47 0.46
C GLU A 26 -7.46 0.73 -0.09
N ARG A 27 -7.82 0.96 -1.37
CA ARG A 27 -8.94 0.30 -2.03
C ARG A 27 -8.60 -1.14 -2.45
N PHE A 28 -7.32 -1.44 -2.67
CA PHE A 28 -6.85 -2.69 -3.27
C PHE A 28 -5.94 -3.49 -2.31
N GLY A 29 -5.10 -2.82 -1.53
CA GLY A 29 -4.10 -3.43 -0.65
C GLY A 29 -2.72 -2.82 -0.90
N GLY A 30 -1.68 -3.49 -0.40
CA GLY A 30 -0.32 -3.03 -0.55
C GLY A 30 0.67 -3.80 0.31
N VAL A 31 1.84 -3.24 0.48
CA VAL A 31 2.89 -3.78 1.36
C VAL A 31 3.04 -2.86 2.56
N VAL A 32 3.17 -3.46 3.73
CA VAL A 32 3.47 -2.76 4.98
C VAL A 32 4.85 -3.21 5.50
N ALA A 33 5.68 -2.27 5.91
CA ALA A 33 6.90 -2.54 6.66
C ALA A 33 6.73 -1.99 8.08
N ILE A 34 6.88 -2.87 9.07
CA ILE A 34 6.75 -2.54 10.48
C ILE A 34 8.15 -2.35 11.07
N PRO A 35 8.39 -1.31 11.88
CA PRO A 35 9.61 -1.17 12.66
C PRO A 35 9.97 -2.45 13.42
N GLY A 36 11.22 -2.90 13.29
CA GLY A 36 11.68 -4.16 13.90
C GLY A 36 11.10 -5.44 13.29
N GLY A 37 10.28 -5.34 12.25
CA GLY A 37 9.80 -6.48 11.47
C GLY A 37 10.91 -7.08 10.61
N GLN A 38 10.90 -8.41 10.46
CA GLN A 38 11.95 -9.10 9.70
C GLN A 38 11.77 -8.99 8.18
N ALA A 39 10.55 -8.74 7.71
CA ALA A 39 10.24 -8.58 6.29
C ALA A 39 8.97 -7.72 6.10
N PRO A 40 8.81 -7.07 4.93
CA PRO A 40 7.55 -6.45 4.56
C PRO A 40 6.43 -7.49 4.41
N MET A 41 5.20 -7.11 4.76
CA MET A 41 4.02 -7.97 4.69
C MET A 41 3.04 -7.44 3.64
N PHE A 42 2.43 -8.35 2.87
CA PHE A 42 1.31 -8.01 2.02
C PHE A 42 0.05 -7.80 2.86
N THR A 43 -0.71 -6.76 2.51
CA THR A 43 -1.96 -6.40 3.17
C THR A 43 -3.06 -6.27 2.14
N LYS A 44 -4.27 -6.67 2.52
CA LYS A 44 -5.49 -6.47 1.73
C LYS A 44 -6.62 -5.97 2.64
N PRO A 45 -7.64 -5.32 2.07
CA PRO A 45 -8.84 -5.00 2.81
C PRO A 45 -9.46 -6.25 3.45
N ARG A 46 -9.74 -6.18 4.76
CA ARG A 46 -10.47 -7.24 5.47
C ARG A 46 -11.89 -7.40 4.94
N GLN A 47 -12.52 -6.29 4.55
CA GLN A 47 -13.86 -6.25 3.97
C GLN A 47 -13.80 -5.49 2.66
N TRP A 48 -14.13 -6.19 1.57
CA TRP A 48 -14.11 -5.60 0.24
C TRP A 48 -15.37 -4.79 -0.08
N GLY A 49 -16.54 -5.24 0.40
CA GLY A 49 -17.83 -4.62 0.10
C GLY A 49 -17.88 -3.10 0.32
N PRO A 50 -17.45 -2.58 1.48
CA PRO A 50 -17.41 -1.13 1.74
C PRO A 50 -16.53 -0.33 0.76
N LEU A 51 -15.57 -0.99 0.11
CA LEU A 51 -14.64 -0.37 -0.82
C LEU A 51 -15.07 -0.53 -2.29
N GLU A 52 -16.07 -1.36 -2.60
CA GLU A 52 -16.48 -1.62 -3.99
C GLU A 52 -16.89 -0.33 -4.71
N SER A 53 -17.65 0.54 -4.05
CA SER A 53 -18.03 1.85 -4.62
C SER A 53 -16.83 2.79 -4.84
N ARG A 54 -15.74 2.65 -4.08
CA ARG A 54 -14.50 3.44 -4.28
C ARG A 54 -13.61 2.82 -5.37
N ARG A 55 -13.56 1.49 -5.43
CA ARG A 55 -12.85 0.75 -6.48
C ARG A 55 -13.49 0.96 -7.85
N ALA A 56 -14.82 0.99 -7.93
CA ALA A 56 -15.55 1.24 -9.17
C ALA A 56 -15.31 2.65 -9.73
N LYS A 57 -14.84 3.58 -8.90
CA LYS A 57 -14.47 4.95 -9.29
C LYS A 57 -12.97 5.09 -9.61
N ALA A 58 -12.19 4.02 -9.46
CA ALA A 58 -10.78 4.07 -9.79
C ALA A 58 -10.61 4.29 -11.30
N SER A 59 -9.66 5.14 -11.68
CA SER A 59 -9.34 5.37 -13.09
C SER A 59 -8.75 4.10 -13.72
N THR A 60 -8.78 4.02 -15.04
CA THR A 60 -8.12 2.94 -15.78
C THR A 60 -6.64 2.80 -15.41
N GLU A 61 -5.95 3.93 -15.18
CA GLU A 61 -4.54 3.92 -14.78
C GLU A 61 -4.35 3.36 -13.36
N GLU A 62 -5.23 3.71 -12.42
CA GLU A 62 -5.19 3.19 -11.05
C GLU A 62 -5.45 1.68 -11.02
N LEU A 63 -6.39 1.21 -11.85
CA LEU A 63 -6.70 -0.20 -12.01
C LEU A 63 -5.53 -0.97 -12.65
N ASP A 64 -4.94 -0.45 -13.73
CA ASP A 64 -3.75 -1.03 -14.38
C ASP A 64 -2.58 -1.14 -13.41
N ARG A 65 -2.34 -0.08 -12.62
CA ARG A 65 -1.28 -0.09 -11.60
C ARG A 65 -1.52 -1.14 -10.53
N ALA A 66 -2.76 -1.26 -10.03
CA ALA A 66 -3.12 -2.28 -9.05
C ALA A 66 -2.98 -3.70 -9.63
N GLN A 67 -3.33 -3.90 -10.89
CA GLN A 67 -3.20 -5.18 -11.60
C GLN A 67 -1.74 -5.57 -11.80
N ARG A 68 -0.92 -4.64 -12.29
CA ARG A 68 0.53 -4.86 -12.45
C ARG A 68 1.24 -5.15 -11.13
N ALA A 69 0.74 -4.59 -10.03
CA ALA A 69 1.22 -4.87 -8.68
C ALA A 69 0.60 -6.14 -8.06
N GLY A 70 -0.36 -6.79 -8.72
CA GLY A 70 -1.03 -8.00 -8.25
C GLY A 70 -1.98 -7.80 -7.06
N ILE A 71 -2.28 -6.56 -6.68
CA ILE A 71 -3.13 -6.23 -5.51
C ILE A 71 -4.59 -6.00 -5.89
N ASP A 72 -4.95 -6.07 -7.17
CA ASP A 72 -6.32 -5.87 -7.66
C ASP A 72 -7.23 -7.09 -7.41
N THR A 73 -6.65 -8.27 -7.19
CA THR A 73 -7.44 -9.49 -7.01
C THR A 73 -7.86 -9.71 -5.55
N LYS A 74 -9.06 -10.28 -5.35
CA LYS A 74 -9.48 -10.77 -4.02
C LYS A 74 -8.68 -12.01 -3.58
N LYS A 75 -7.87 -12.58 -4.48
CA LYS A 75 -7.08 -13.79 -4.25
C LYS A 75 -5.77 -13.42 -3.57
N TRP A 76 -5.79 -13.50 -2.24
CA TRP A 76 -4.60 -13.64 -1.39
C TRP A 76 -4.96 -14.53 -0.20
#